data_AF-A0A562MG37-F1
#
_entry.id   AF-A0A562MG37-F1
#
_cell.length_a   1.000
_cell.length_b   1.000
_cell.length_c   1.000
_cell.angle_alpha   90.00
_cell.angle_beta   90.00
_cell.angle_gamma   90.00
#
_symmetry.space_group_name_H-M   'P 1'
#
loop_
_entity.id
_entity.type
_entity.pdbx_description
1 polymer ?
#
loop_
_entity_poly.entity_id
_entity_poly.type
_entity_poly.pdbx_seq_one_letter_code
_entity_poly.pdbx_strand_id
1 'polypeptide(L)'
;MNNINNITESFGTLYHPKSALVFYEAKGENSDVYVEHFDMDRNGNPVNAHPLTVKEAKVLAKSLQTDEEKNQAFLKPKGILPTNILHINPNAEKGTVLWYTKVQQRQMYFVDSLNIPSGKAQVPPMLWYANKNSLAVFALATDRRPTEKTPLHYAPFFNIYEDGKVCMGTVSIDIKNSASVEEFIQAWESYFFNSYFSHLLGRYSPIKGNCVTVWKDLIGTDKPFPKEVLKKNNKPLKNLL
;
A
#
# COMPACT_ATOMS: atom_id res chain seq x y z
N MET A 1 -26.50 -54.07 33.45
CA MET A 1 -25.51 -52.98 33.45
C MET A 1 -25.29 -52.57 32.01
N ASN A 2 -25.88 -51.46 31.57
CA ASN A 2 -25.68 -50.95 30.21
C ASN A 2 -24.40 -50.10 30.21
N ASN A 3 -23.36 -50.59 29.51
CA ASN A 3 -22.19 -49.79 29.19
C ASN A 3 -22.60 -48.74 28.14
N ILE A 4 -22.77 -47.51 28.58
CA ILE A 4 -22.91 -46.36 27.67
C ILE A 4 -21.50 -46.06 27.17
N ASN A 5 -21.20 -46.44 25.93
CA ASN A 5 -19.96 -46.04 25.26
C ASN A 5 -19.97 -44.51 25.12
N ASN A 6 -19.11 -43.85 25.88
CA ASN A 6 -18.95 -42.41 25.84
C ASN A 6 -18.21 -42.03 24.55
N ILE A 7 -18.97 -41.70 23.51
CA ILE A 7 -18.51 -41.29 22.18
C ILE A 7 -18.26 -39.78 22.10
N THR A 8 -18.17 -39.05 23.22
CA THR A 8 -17.92 -37.61 23.22
C THR A 8 -16.54 -37.25 22.64
N GLU A 9 -15.58 -38.17 22.65
CA GLU A 9 -14.27 -37.99 22.00
C GLU A 9 -14.32 -38.07 20.46
N SER A 10 -15.43 -38.52 19.87
CA SER A 10 -15.53 -38.70 18.40
C SER A 10 -16.10 -37.50 17.66
N PHE A 11 -16.39 -36.38 18.33
CA PHE A 11 -16.95 -35.18 17.70
C PHE A 11 -16.07 -33.94 17.97
N GLY A 12 -15.13 -33.69 17.06
CA GLY A 12 -14.38 -32.43 16.98
C GLY A 12 -13.14 -32.33 17.90
N THR A 13 -12.47 -31.19 17.83
CA THR A 13 -11.31 -30.90 18.70
C THR A 13 -11.81 -30.59 20.10
N LEU A 14 -11.55 -31.50 21.05
CA LEU A 14 -11.84 -31.28 22.47
C LEU A 14 -10.84 -30.30 23.07
N TYR A 15 -11.32 -29.14 23.54
CA TYR A 15 -10.48 -28.14 24.20
C TYR A 15 -10.55 -28.32 25.71
N HIS A 16 -9.38 -28.38 26.36
CA HIS A 16 -9.26 -28.43 27.82
C HIS A 16 -8.71 -27.11 28.35
N PRO A 17 -9.28 -26.54 29.42
CA PRO A 17 -8.76 -25.31 30.02
C PRO A 17 -7.34 -25.58 30.55
N LYS A 18 -6.41 -24.68 30.24
CA LYS A 18 -4.99 -24.78 30.65
C LYS A 18 -4.54 -23.61 31.54
N SER A 19 -5.12 -22.44 31.33
CA SER A 19 -4.88 -21.27 32.16
C SER A 19 -6.05 -20.28 32.08
N ALA A 20 -6.08 -19.30 32.99
CA ALA A 20 -6.94 -18.12 32.93
C ALA A 20 -6.17 -16.85 33.29
N LEU A 21 -6.67 -15.73 32.79
CA LEU A 21 -6.22 -14.39 33.18
C LEU A 21 -7.36 -13.67 33.89
N VAL A 22 -7.06 -13.02 35.01
CA VAL A 22 -8.01 -12.19 35.75
C VAL A 22 -7.48 -10.76 35.81
N PHE A 23 -8.32 -9.82 35.42
CA PHE A 23 -8.00 -8.39 35.40
C PHE A 23 -8.64 -7.73 36.62
N TYR A 24 -7.81 -7.02 37.37
CA TYR A 24 -8.21 -6.24 38.52
C TYR A 24 -8.04 -4.75 38.18
N GLU A 25 -8.99 -3.94 38.61
CA GLU A 25 -8.96 -2.49 38.43
C GLU A 25 -9.10 -1.83 39.80
N ALA A 26 -8.21 -0.87 40.09
CA ALA A 26 -8.28 -0.10 41.33
C ALA A 26 -9.50 0.84 41.32
N LYS A 27 -10.21 0.95 42.45
CA LYS A 27 -11.30 1.94 42.62
C LYS A 27 -10.70 3.29 43.02
N GLY A 28 -10.83 4.31 42.17
CA GLY A 28 -10.37 5.69 42.43
C GLY A 28 -10.18 6.50 41.14
N GLU A 29 -9.57 7.69 41.24
CA GLU A 29 -9.28 8.54 40.05
C GLU A 29 -8.17 7.95 39.16
N ASN A 30 -7.31 7.08 39.69
CA ASN A 30 -6.34 6.30 38.91
C ASN A 30 -6.86 4.86 38.70
N SER A 31 -7.21 4.54 37.46
CA SER A 31 -7.63 3.21 37.02
C SER A 31 -6.42 2.32 36.71
N ASP A 32 -5.58 2.05 37.72
CA ASP A 32 -4.47 1.13 37.56
C ASP A 32 -5.00 -0.30 37.38
N VAL A 33 -4.52 -0.98 36.33
CA VAL A 33 -4.92 -2.35 35.99
C VAL A 33 -3.81 -3.32 36.36
N TYR A 34 -4.18 -4.39 37.07
CA TYR A 34 -3.30 -5.49 37.44
C TYR A 34 -3.85 -6.80 36.90
N VAL A 35 -2.98 -7.68 36.41
CA VAL A 35 -3.39 -8.95 35.77
C VAL A 35 -2.73 -10.12 36.49
N GLU A 36 -3.54 -11.11 36.86
CA GLU A 36 -3.08 -12.39 37.40
C GLU A 36 -3.24 -13.50 36.37
N HIS A 37 -2.27 -14.41 36.34
CA HIS A 37 -2.32 -15.67 35.64
C HIS A 37 -2.62 -16.81 36.62
N PHE A 38 -3.53 -17.69 36.21
CA PHE A 38 -3.87 -18.93 36.90
C PHE A 38 -3.57 -20.11 35.98
N ASP A 39 -2.96 -21.16 36.52
CA ASP A 39 -2.96 -22.47 35.88
C ASP A 39 -4.33 -23.14 36.07
N MET A 40 -4.65 -24.14 35.26
CA MET A 40 -5.85 -24.95 35.44
C MET A 40 -5.48 -26.37 35.86
N ASP A 41 -6.13 -26.86 36.92
CA ASP A 41 -6.00 -28.27 37.32
C ASP A 41 -6.73 -29.22 36.37
N ARG A 42 -6.68 -30.53 36.64
CA ARG A 42 -7.32 -31.56 35.80
C ARG A 42 -8.83 -31.46 35.74
N ASN A 43 -9.46 -30.78 36.69
CA ASN A 43 -10.90 -30.55 36.76
C ASN A 43 -11.29 -29.18 36.16
N GLY A 44 -10.31 -28.39 35.69
CA GLY A 44 -10.52 -27.05 35.15
C GLY A 44 -10.67 -25.96 36.21
N ASN A 45 -10.23 -26.20 37.45
CA ASN A 45 -10.24 -25.19 38.49
C ASN A 45 -8.98 -24.31 38.43
N PRO A 46 -9.08 -23.00 38.68
CA PRO A 46 -7.92 -22.10 38.74
C PRO A 46 -7.04 -22.43 39.94
N VAL A 47 -5.74 -22.58 39.70
CA VAL A 47 -4.70 -22.83 40.72
C VAL A 47 -3.45 -22.00 40.41
N ASN A 48 -2.49 -21.94 41.34
CA ASN A 48 -1.21 -21.24 41.18
C ASN A 48 -1.33 -19.77 40.74
N ALA A 49 -2.14 -18.97 41.43
CA ALA A 49 -2.28 -17.54 41.15
C ALA A 49 -0.94 -16.80 41.25
N HIS A 50 -0.59 -16.02 40.22
CA HIS A 50 0.57 -15.14 40.25
C HIS A 50 0.40 -13.94 39.31
N PRO A 51 1.11 -12.82 39.54
CA PRO A 51 1.16 -11.71 38.60
C PRO A 51 1.55 -12.17 37.19
N LEU A 52 0.83 -11.72 36.16
CA LEU A 52 1.15 -12.02 34.78
C LEU A 52 2.59 -11.57 34.47
N THR A 53 3.44 -12.51 34.07
CA THR A 53 4.83 -12.19 33.74
C THR A 53 4.96 -11.66 32.31
N VAL A 54 6.04 -10.91 32.05
CA VAL A 54 6.38 -10.46 30.68
C VAL A 54 6.52 -11.65 29.72
N LYS A 55 6.99 -12.80 30.20
CA LYS A 55 7.16 -14.01 29.38
C LYS A 55 5.80 -14.59 28.98
N GLU A 56 4.87 -14.74 29.90
CA GLU A 56 3.50 -15.19 29.62
C GLU A 56 2.75 -14.21 28.73
N ALA A 57 2.89 -12.90 29.00
CA ALA A 57 2.31 -11.87 28.14
C ALA A 57 2.85 -11.95 26.70
N LYS A 58 4.15 -12.26 26.50
CA LYS A 58 4.74 -12.50 25.17
C LYS A 58 4.20 -13.75 24.50
N VAL A 59 3.98 -14.83 25.25
CA VAL A 59 3.39 -16.07 24.73
C VAL A 59 1.94 -15.84 24.33
N LEU A 60 1.17 -15.14 25.16
CA LEU A 60 -0.19 -14.72 24.85
C LEU A 60 -0.20 -13.86 23.58
N ALA A 61 0.61 -12.80 23.53
CA ALA A 61 0.72 -11.95 22.36
C ALA A 61 1.03 -12.76 21.09
N LYS A 62 1.96 -13.70 21.16
CA LYS A 62 2.29 -14.60 20.05
C LYS A 62 1.15 -15.54 19.65
N SER A 63 0.34 -15.98 20.61
CA SER A 63 -0.84 -16.81 20.34
C SER A 63 -2.02 -16.01 19.79
N LEU A 64 -2.11 -14.72 20.13
CA LEU A 64 -3.08 -13.78 19.56
C LEU A 64 -2.66 -13.30 18.17
N GLN A 65 -1.37 -13.40 17.82
CA GLN A 65 -0.83 -13.18 16.47
C GLN A 65 -1.23 -14.29 15.47
N THR A 66 -2.48 -14.75 15.51
CA THR A 66 -3.04 -15.64 14.50
C THR A 66 -3.68 -14.84 13.37
N ASP A 67 -3.22 -15.12 12.15
CA ASP A 67 -3.68 -14.62 10.83
C ASP A 67 -3.52 -13.12 10.50
N GLU A 68 -3.53 -12.20 11.47
CA GLU A 68 -3.20 -10.78 11.20
C GLU A 68 -1.73 -10.60 10.74
N GLU A 69 -0.83 -11.47 11.19
CA GLU A 69 0.58 -11.46 10.78
C GLU A 69 0.83 -12.01 9.37
N LYS A 70 -0.08 -12.81 8.80
CA LYS A 70 0.02 -13.18 7.38
C LYS A 70 -0.17 -11.97 6.46
N ASN A 71 -0.82 -10.90 6.94
CA ASN A 71 -0.89 -9.61 6.26
C ASN A 71 0.33 -8.68 6.55
N GLN A 72 1.27 -9.05 7.44
CA GLN A 72 2.52 -8.29 7.65
C GLN A 72 3.56 -8.51 6.53
N ALA A 73 3.30 -9.40 5.57
CA ALA A 73 4.13 -9.54 4.38
C ALA A 73 3.92 -8.40 3.37
N PHE A 74 2.91 -7.55 3.56
CA PHE A 74 2.65 -6.42 2.66
C PHE A 74 3.85 -5.48 2.61
N LEU A 75 4.35 -5.21 1.40
CA LEU A 75 5.52 -4.35 1.18
C LEU A 75 6.80 -4.87 1.86
N LYS A 76 6.88 -6.16 2.16
CA LYS A 76 8.14 -6.80 2.52
C LYS A 76 8.97 -6.99 1.24
N PRO A 77 10.21 -6.48 1.17
CA PRO A 77 11.07 -6.67 0.01
C PRO A 77 11.43 -8.15 -0.18
N LYS A 78 11.57 -8.61 -1.43
CA LYS A 78 12.06 -9.97 -1.72
C LYS A 78 13.56 -10.11 -1.46
N GLY A 79 14.29 -9.01 -1.53
CA GLY A 79 15.74 -8.96 -1.34
C GLY A 79 16.23 -7.54 -1.06
N ILE A 80 17.36 -7.16 -1.65
CA ILE A 80 17.88 -5.80 -1.56
C ILE A 80 16.88 -4.84 -2.21
N LEU A 81 16.51 -3.79 -1.49
CA LEU A 81 15.58 -2.78 -1.98
C LEU A 81 16.10 -2.11 -3.26
N PRO A 82 15.26 -2.00 -4.31
CA PRO A 82 15.61 -1.26 -5.50
C PRO A 82 15.98 0.19 -5.19
N THR A 83 17.02 0.72 -5.84
CA THR A 83 17.52 2.08 -5.64
C THR A 83 16.57 3.17 -6.14
N ASN A 84 15.41 2.81 -6.68
CA ASN A 84 14.38 3.75 -7.09
C ASN A 84 13.26 3.90 -6.04
N ILE A 85 13.24 3.06 -5.00
CA ILE A 85 12.38 3.23 -3.83
C ILE A 85 12.92 4.38 -2.97
N LEU A 86 12.04 5.30 -2.59
CA LEU A 86 12.36 6.51 -1.83
C LEU A 86 11.90 6.39 -0.38
N HIS A 87 10.70 5.84 -0.16
CA HIS A 87 10.12 5.67 1.17
C HIS A 87 9.14 4.49 1.16
N ILE A 88 9.09 3.74 2.27
CA ILE A 88 8.12 2.68 2.51
C ILE A 88 7.52 2.92 3.89
N ASN A 89 6.20 3.02 3.97
CA ASN A 89 5.45 2.88 5.22
C ASN A 89 4.87 1.47 5.25
N PRO A 90 5.39 0.53 6.06
CA PRO A 90 4.99 -0.88 6.05
C PRO A 90 3.73 -1.17 6.89
N ASN A 91 2.90 -0.16 7.18
CA ASN A 91 1.66 -0.38 7.93
C ASN A 91 0.73 -1.36 7.17
N ALA A 92 0.22 -2.39 7.85
CA ALA A 92 -0.59 -3.43 7.20
C ALA A 92 -1.90 -2.91 6.57
N GLU A 93 -2.47 -1.83 7.11
CA GLU A 93 -3.73 -1.23 6.61
C GLU A 93 -3.50 0.00 5.73
N LYS A 94 -2.47 0.78 6.04
CA LYS A 94 -2.17 2.08 5.42
C LYS A 94 -0.82 2.09 4.70
N GLY A 95 -0.36 0.91 4.30
CA GLY A 95 0.97 0.75 3.73
C GLY A 95 1.13 1.56 2.46
N THR A 96 2.20 2.34 2.38
CA THR A 96 2.48 3.21 1.23
C THR A 96 3.90 3.04 0.73
N VAL A 97 4.08 3.23 -0.58
CA VAL A 97 5.40 3.28 -1.22
C VAL A 97 5.50 4.57 -2.01
N LEU A 98 6.63 5.25 -1.85
CA LEU A 98 7.06 6.36 -2.69
C LEU A 98 8.26 5.87 -3.52
N TRP A 99 8.17 5.93 -4.84
CA TRP A 99 9.25 5.55 -5.74
C TRP A 99 9.31 6.47 -6.96
N TYR A 100 10.40 6.40 -7.72
CA TYR A 100 10.52 7.14 -8.97
C TYR A 100 10.91 6.24 -10.13
N THR A 101 10.65 6.70 -11.34
CA THR A 101 11.14 6.10 -12.58
C THR A 101 11.85 7.16 -13.40
N LYS A 102 12.89 6.76 -14.11
CA LYS A 102 13.56 7.59 -15.10
C LYS A 102 12.69 7.73 -16.36
N VAL A 103 13.13 8.55 -17.29
CA VAL A 103 12.64 8.56 -18.67
C VAL A 103 12.63 7.13 -19.21
N GLN A 104 11.52 6.76 -19.83
CA GLN A 104 11.34 5.42 -20.35
C GLN A 104 10.29 5.43 -21.44
N GLN A 105 10.40 4.48 -22.37
CA GLN A 105 9.36 4.25 -23.36
C GLN A 105 8.23 3.44 -22.70
N ARG A 106 6.99 3.89 -22.89
CA ARG A 106 5.79 3.20 -22.40
C ARG A 106 4.78 3.07 -23.52
N GLN A 107 4.12 1.92 -23.56
CA GLN A 107 2.90 1.76 -24.33
C GLN A 107 1.80 2.57 -23.65
N MET A 108 1.04 3.33 -24.42
CA MET A 108 -0.05 4.17 -23.93
C MET A 108 -1.32 3.90 -24.74
N TYR A 109 -2.45 3.91 -24.05
CA TYR A 109 -3.75 3.71 -24.66
C TYR A 109 -4.62 4.95 -24.45
N PHE A 110 -5.25 5.41 -25.52
CA PHE A 110 -6.14 6.56 -25.50
C PHE A 110 -7.50 6.15 -26.05
N VAL A 111 -8.56 6.74 -25.52
CA VAL A 111 -9.90 6.62 -26.10
C VAL A 111 -9.97 7.42 -27.41
N ASP A 112 -10.81 6.97 -28.34
CA ASP A 112 -10.94 7.59 -29.67
C ASP A 112 -11.34 9.07 -29.61
N SER A 113 -12.10 9.49 -28.59
CA SER A 113 -12.55 10.88 -28.45
C SER A 113 -11.43 11.89 -28.21
N LEU A 114 -10.25 11.46 -27.74
CA LEU A 114 -9.07 12.32 -27.66
C LEU A 114 -8.40 12.53 -29.03
N ASN A 115 -8.74 11.69 -30.02
CA ASN A 115 -8.15 11.67 -31.35
C ASN A 115 -6.62 11.48 -31.32
N ILE A 116 -6.07 10.86 -30.27
CA ILE A 116 -4.64 10.53 -30.11
C ILE A 116 -4.49 9.04 -30.45
N PRO A 117 -3.57 8.64 -31.34
CA PRO A 117 -3.32 7.22 -31.57
C PRO A 117 -2.77 6.56 -30.31
N SER A 118 -3.13 5.29 -30.08
CA SER A 118 -2.47 4.46 -29.07
C SER A 118 -1.14 3.94 -29.60
N GLY A 119 -0.11 3.89 -28.76
CA GLY A 119 1.23 3.52 -29.21
C GLY A 119 2.30 3.75 -28.15
N LYS A 120 3.56 3.56 -28.53
CA LYS A 120 4.71 3.80 -27.64
C LYS A 120 5.14 5.26 -27.70
N ALA A 121 5.49 5.84 -26.56
CA ALA A 121 6.12 7.17 -26.46
C ALA A 121 7.11 7.21 -25.28
N GLN A 122 8.08 8.13 -25.35
CA GLN A 122 8.94 8.46 -24.21
C GLN A 122 8.14 9.29 -23.20
N VAL A 123 8.01 8.78 -21.98
CA VAL A 123 7.39 9.51 -20.86
C VAL A 123 8.46 10.23 -20.04
N PRO A 124 8.16 11.38 -19.40
CA PRO A 124 9.14 12.04 -18.55
C PRO A 124 9.50 11.16 -17.34
N PRO A 125 10.55 11.52 -16.59
CA PRO A 125 10.79 10.92 -15.28
C PRO A 125 9.58 11.17 -14.37
N MET A 126 9.17 10.15 -13.61
CA MET A 126 7.94 10.16 -12.82
C MET A 126 8.22 9.88 -11.36
N LEU A 127 7.42 10.48 -10.48
CA LEU A 127 7.32 10.15 -9.06
C LEU A 127 5.95 9.51 -8.82
N TRP A 128 5.96 8.43 -8.04
CA TRP A 128 4.81 7.59 -7.77
C TRP A 128 4.62 7.47 -6.27
N TYR A 129 3.40 7.74 -5.79
CA TYR A 129 3.01 7.56 -4.40
C TYR A 129 1.74 6.73 -4.36
N ALA A 130 1.80 5.53 -3.78
CA ALA A 130 0.65 4.64 -3.76
C ALA A 130 0.48 3.93 -2.43
N ASN A 131 -0.78 3.65 -2.10
CA ASN A 131 -1.18 2.62 -1.14
C ASN A 131 -1.90 1.50 -1.91
N LYS A 132 -2.52 0.54 -1.22
CA LYS A 132 -3.24 -0.56 -1.89
C LYS A 132 -4.37 -0.11 -2.81
N ASN A 133 -5.01 1.02 -2.53
CA ASN A 133 -6.29 1.43 -3.13
C ASN A 133 -6.18 2.69 -3.99
N SER A 134 -5.11 3.47 -3.86
CA SER A 134 -4.96 4.73 -4.57
C SER A 134 -3.53 4.96 -5.04
N LEU A 135 -3.42 5.57 -6.21
CA LEU A 135 -2.18 6.04 -6.80
C LEU A 135 -2.24 7.56 -6.98
N ALA A 136 -1.14 8.23 -6.66
CA ALA A 136 -0.84 9.59 -7.08
C ALA A 136 0.48 9.62 -7.86
N VAL A 137 0.52 10.42 -8.93
CA VAL A 137 1.69 10.54 -9.79
C VAL A 137 2.04 11.98 -10.09
N PHE A 138 3.34 12.24 -10.23
CA PHE A 138 3.89 13.55 -10.56
C PHE A 138 5.01 13.40 -11.59
N ALA A 139 5.25 14.45 -12.38
CA ALA A 139 6.41 14.50 -13.26
C ALA A 139 7.61 15.14 -12.55
N LEU A 140 8.81 14.68 -12.93
CA LEU A 140 10.09 15.21 -12.48
C LEU A 140 10.85 15.80 -13.67
N ALA A 141 11.61 16.86 -13.43
CA ALA A 141 12.39 17.52 -14.48
C ALA A 141 13.65 16.72 -14.88
N THR A 142 14.13 15.82 -14.03
CA THR A 142 15.42 15.12 -14.24
C THR A 142 15.35 13.66 -13.83
N ASP A 143 16.21 12.83 -14.41
CA ASP A 143 16.39 11.40 -14.08
C ASP A 143 17.15 11.15 -12.77
N ARG A 144 17.58 12.22 -12.09
CA ARG A 144 18.28 12.13 -10.81
C ARG A 144 17.30 11.64 -9.74
N ARG A 145 17.82 10.85 -8.79
CA ARG A 145 17.06 10.44 -7.61
C ARG A 145 16.55 11.69 -6.88
N PRO A 146 15.23 11.87 -6.72
CA PRO A 146 14.69 13.05 -6.09
C PRO A 146 14.98 13.04 -4.58
N THR A 147 15.15 14.23 -4.04
CA THR A 147 15.26 14.51 -2.59
C THR A 147 13.98 15.18 -2.10
N GLU A 148 13.80 15.30 -0.79
CA GLU A 148 12.67 16.00 -0.15
C GLU A 148 12.38 17.40 -0.71
N LYS A 149 13.42 18.14 -1.11
CA LYS A 149 13.32 19.50 -1.66
C LYS A 149 13.01 19.55 -3.15
N THR A 150 12.90 18.40 -3.81
CA THR A 150 12.69 18.34 -5.26
C THR A 150 11.32 18.91 -5.62
N PRO A 151 11.25 19.93 -6.49
CA PRO A 151 9.99 20.46 -6.98
C PRO A 151 9.26 19.44 -7.84
N LEU A 152 7.97 19.25 -7.57
CA LEU A 152 7.11 18.39 -8.38
C LEU A 152 6.52 19.16 -9.55
N HIS A 153 6.16 18.45 -10.61
CA HIS A 153 5.37 18.97 -11.71
C HIS A 153 4.10 18.16 -11.85
N TYR A 154 3.05 18.77 -12.39
CA TYR A 154 1.84 18.02 -12.72
C TYR A 154 2.21 16.92 -13.73
N ALA A 155 1.69 15.72 -13.51
CA ALA A 155 1.90 14.61 -14.42
C ALA A 155 1.18 14.89 -15.74
N PRO A 156 1.87 14.83 -16.90
CA PRO A 156 1.32 15.28 -18.18
C PRO A 156 0.39 14.24 -18.81
N PHE A 157 -0.53 13.64 -18.04
CA PHE A 157 -1.44 12.60 -18.54
C PHE A 157 -2.90 12.96 -18.27
N PHE A 158 -3.79 12.23 -18.91
CA PHE A 158 -5.22 12.28 -18.68
C PHE A 158 -5.59 11.44 -17.45
N ASN A 159 -6.82 11.59 -16.97
CA ASN A 159 -7.35 10.87 -15.79
C ASN A 159 -6.60 11.19 -14.48
N ILE A 160 -5.96 12.36 -14.38
CA ILE A 160 -5.24 12.79 -13.17
C ILE A 160 -5.90 14.05 -12.59
N TYR A 161 -6.20 14.05 -11.30
CA TYR A 161 -6.70 15.21 -10.56
C TYR A 161 -5.56 16.19 -10.26
N GLU A 162 -5.89 17.45 -9.97
CA GLU A 162 -4.88 18.49 -9.73
C GLU A 162 -3.93 18.16 -8.55
N ASP A 163 -4.40 17.40 -7.57
CA ASP A 163 -3.60 16.92 -6.44
C ASP A 163 -2.66 15.75 -6.79
N GLY A 164 -2.66 15.28 -8.03
CA GLY A 164 -1.85 14.17 -8.54
C GLY A 164 -2.53 12.81 -8.45
N LYS A 165 -3.70 12.68 -7.80
CA LYS A 165 -4.41 11.41 -7.70
C LYS A 165 -4.88 10.95 -9.07
N VAL A 166 -4.76 9.65 -9.32
CA VAL A 166 -5.21 9.03 -10.57
C VAL A 166 -6.65 8.55 -10.40
N CYS A 167 -7.52 8.95 -11.33
CA CYS A 167 -8.84 8.36 -11.49
C CYS A 167 -8.71 7.03 -12.21
N MET A 168 -8.91 5.94 -11.47
CA MET A 168 -8.82 4.59 -12.02
C MET A 168 -10.13 4.13 -12.69
N GLY A 169 -11.19 4.95 -12.65
CA GLY A 169 -12.47 4.63 -13.28
C GLY A 169 -13.02 3.28 -12.79
N THR A 170 -13.27 2.36 -13.72
CA THR A 170 -13.75 1.00 -13.46
C THR A 170 -12.63 -0.06 -13.44
N VAL A 171 -11.36 0.35 -13.50
CA VAL A 171 -10.23 -0.59 -13.46
C VAL A 171 -10.23 -1.31 -12.10
N SER A 172 -10.33 -2.64 -12.13
CA SER A 172 -10.20 -3.47 -10.93
C SER A 172 -8.73 -3.56 -10.52
N ILE A 173 -8.39 -2.90 -9.41
CA ILE A 173 -7.07 -2.99 -8.79
C ILE A 173 -7.08 -4.22 -7.88
N ASP A 174 -6.27 -5.21 -8.21
CA ASP A 174 -6.11 -6.44 -7.41
C ASP A 174 -4.66 -6.57 -6.94
N ILE A 175 -4.31 -5.75 -5.95
CA ILE A 175 -3.03 -5.83 -5.26
C ILE A 175 -3.22 -6.69 -4.02
N LYS A 176 -2.54 -7.84 -3.96
CA LYS A 176 -2.62 -8.76 -2.83
C LYS A 176 -2.02 -8.14 -1.56
N ASN A 177 -2.60 -8.46 -0.40
CA ASN A 177 -2.04 -8.07 0.91
C ASN A 177 -0.65 -8.66 1.17
N SER A 178 -0.25 -9.68 0.43
CA SER A 178 1.08 -10.30 0.53
C SER A 178 2.08 -9.79 -0.52
N ALA A 179 1.72 -8.78 -1.31
CA ALA A 179 2.58 -8.28 -2.39
C ALA A 179 3.88 -7.70 -1.83
N SER A 180 5.01 -8.09 -2.45
CA SER A 180 6.30 -7.47 -2.15
C SER A 180 6.36 -6.02 -2.68
N VAL A 181 7.35 -5.24 -2.24
CA VAL A 181 7.55 -3.87 -2.74
C VAL A 181 7.69 -3.85 -4.26
N GLU A 182 8.46 -4.79 -4.80
CA GLU A 182 8.75 -4.90 -6.23
C GLU A 182 7.49 -5.24 -7.04
N GLU A 183 6.69 -6.20 -6.56
CA GLU A 183 5.41 -6.56 -7.18
C GLU A 183 4.42 -5.39 -7.10
N PHE A 184 4.39 -4.70 -5.96
CA PHE A 184 3.50 -3.58 -5.72
C PHE A 184 3.74 -2.42 -6.69
N ILE A 185 5.00 -1.99 -6.86
CA ILE A 185 5.31 -0.88 -7.77
C ILE A 185 5.07 -1.27 -9.24
N GLN A 186 5.38 -2.51 -9.61
CA GLN A 186 5.18 -3.02 -10.97
C GLN A 186 3.69 -3.11 -11.30
N ALA A 187 2.87 -3.58 -10.36
CA ALA A 187 1.42 -3.63 -10.50
C ALA A 187 0.84 -2.22 -10.73
N TRP A 188 1.23 -1.24 -9.91
CA TRP A 188 0.74 0.13 -10.08
C TRP A 188 1.17 0.79 -11.38
N GLU A 189 2.43 0.64 -11.79
CA GLU A 189 2.88 1.14 -13.09
C GLU A 189 2.12 0.46 -14.25
N SER A 190 1.88 -0.85 -14.15
CA SER A 190 1.10 -1.60 -15.11
C SER A 190 -0.35 -1.11 -15.18
N TYR A 191 -1.04 -0.98 -14.04
CA TYR A 191 -2.42 -0.48 -13.99
C TYR A 191 -2.54 0.92 -14.59
N PHE A 192 -1.56 1.80 -14.32
CA PHE A 192 -1.57 3.14 -14.88
C PHE A 192 -1.41 3.14 -16.39
N PHE A 193 -0.35 2.51 -16.93
CA PHE A 193 -0.04 2.57 -18.36
C PHE A 193 -0.91 1.64 -19.23
N ASN A 194 -1.50 0.59 -18.66
CA ASN A 194 -2.46 -0.26 -19.35
C ASN A 194 -3.92 0.22 -19.20
N SER A 195 -4.14 1.36 -18.54
CA SER A 195 -5.44 2.03 -18.54
C SER A 195 -5.64 2.86 -19.81
N TYR A 196 -6.90 3.14 -20.15
CA TYR A 196 -7.24 4.06 -21.24
C TYR A 196 -7.31 5.49 -20.72
N PHE A 197 -6.37 6.32 -21.19
CA PHE A 197 -6.39 7.76 -21.00
C PHE A 197 -7.60 8.36 -21.74
N SER A 198 -8.44 9.10 -21.03
CA SER A 198 -9.77 9.46 -21.54
C SER A 198 -10.10 10.95 -21.51
N HIS A 199 -9.81 11.65 -20.41
CA HIS A 199 -10.14 13.07 -20.29
C HIS A 199 -9.23 13.79 -19.29
N LEU A 200 -9.09 15.10 -19.46
CA LEU A 200 -8.51 15.95 -18.42
C LEU A 200 -9.59 16.18 -17.36
N LEU A 201 -9.22 16.01 -16.09
CA LEU A 201 -10.13 16.18 -14.97
C LEU A 201 -10.13 17.64 -14.52
N GLY A 202 -11.32 18.25 -14.44
CA GLY A 202 -11.47 19.64 -14.03
C GLY A 202 -11.10 20.65 -15.13
N ARG A 203 -10.84 21.91 -14.73
CA ARG A 203 -10.55 23.03 -15.65
C ARG A 203 -9.06 23.33 -15.82
N TYR A 204 -8.18 22.48 -15.30
CA TYR A 204 -6.73 22.73 -15.32
C TYR A 204 -6.03 21.93 -16.43
N SER A 205 -4.97 22.51 -17.02
CA SER A 205 -4.05 21.79 -17.90
C SER A 205 -2.81 21.37 -17.09
N PRO A 206 -2.38 20.09 -17.17
CA PRO A 206 -1.18 19.62 -16.46
C PRO A 206 0.13 20.14 -17.07
N ILE A 207 0.07 20.71 -18.27
CA ILE A 207 1.22 21.27 -18.97
C ILE A 207 0.96 22.70 -19.44
N LYS A 208 2.04 23.41 -19.79
CA LYS A 208 1.98 24.64 -20.56
C LYS A 208 1.64 24.29 -22.01
N GLY A 209 0.51 24.76 -22.50
CA GLY A 209 0.01 24.41 -23.84
C GLY A 209 -0.99 23.25 -23.82
N ASN A 210 -1.05 22.51 -24.93
CA ASN A 210 -2.09 21.50 -25.17
C ASN A 210 -1.54 20.08 -25.02
N CYS A 211 -2.07 19.33 -24.04
CA CYS A 211 -1.66 17.95 -23.74
C CYS A 211 -1.92 16.99 -24.92
N VAL A 212 -3.04 17.15 -25.63
CA VAL A 212 -3.39 16.33 -26.80
C VAL A 212 -2.35 16.49 -27.91
N THR A 213 -1.95 17.73 -28.21
CA THR A 213 -0.94 18.02 -29.24
C THR A 213 0.41 17.37 -28.89
N VAL A 214 0.86 17.52 -27.64
CA VAL A 214 2.14 16.93 -27.20
C VAL A 214 2.13 15.41 -27.38
N TRP A 215 1.07 14.72 -26.96
CA TRP A 215 1.03 13.25 -27.11
C TRP A 215 0.88 12.79 -28.56
N LYS A 216 0.12 13.50 -29.39
CA LYS A 216 0.07 13.23 -30.83
C LYS A 216 1.44 13.27 -31.50
N ASP A 217 2.27 14.24 -31.11
CA ASP A 217 3.60 14.44 -31.70
C ASP A 217 4.63 13.42 -31.21
N LEU A 218 4.40 12.81 -30.05
CA LEU A 218 5.31 11.85 -29.41
C LEU A 218 4.98 10.39 -29.71
N ILE A 219 3.70 10.03 -29.82
CA ILE A 219 3.29 8.64 -30.01
C ILE A 219 3.82 8.08 -31.34
N GLY A 220 4.41 6.88 -31.27
CA GLY A 220 5.02 6.22 -32.41
C GLY A 220 6.41 6.78 -32.77
N THR A 221 6.96 7.66 -31.93
CA THR A 221 8.28 8.26 -32.14
C THR A 221 9.23 7.96 -30.99
N ASP A 222 10.53 8.12 -31.23
CA ASP A 222 11.57 8.07 -30.19
C ASP A 222 11.93 9.47 -29.64
N LYS A 223 11.14 10.50 -29.96
CA LYS A 223 11.38 11.85 -29.46
C LYS A 223 11.27 11.87 -27.94
N PRO A 224 12.18 12.56 -27.23
CA PRO A 224 12.06 12.73 -25.79
C PRO A 224 10.85 13.60 -25.45
N PHE A 225 10.25 13.37 -24.27
CA PHE A 225 9.20 14.25 -23.76
C PHE A 225 9.74 15.70 -23.55
N PRO A 226 9.06 16.73 -24.07
CA PRO A 226 9.51 18.13 -23.95
C PRO A 226 9.37 18.64 -22.51
N LYS A 227 10.47 18.75 -21.77
CA LYS A 227 10.43 19.06 -20.33
C LYS A 227 9.99 20.50 -20.02
N GLU A 228 10.17 21.41 -20.96
CA GLU A 228 9.80 22.82 -20.88
C GLU A 228 8.29 23.05 -20.74
N VAL A 229 7.47 22.11 -21.24
CA VAL A 229 6.02 22.16 -21.10
C VAL A 229 5.56 21.78 -19.70
N LEU A 230 6.41 21.18 -18.86
CA LEU A 230 6.04 20.81 -17.51
C LEU A 230 5.64 22.06 -16.69
N LYS A 231 4.48 21.97 -16.05
CA LYS A 231 3.98 22.99 -15.13
C LYS A 231 4.32 22.56 -13.71
N LYS A 232 4.96 23.46 -12.95
CA LYS A 232 5.30 23.20 -11.54
C LYS A 232 4.02 22.96 -10.73
N ASN A 233 4.05 21.92 -9.91
CA ASN A 233 3.11 21.72 -8.84
C ASN A 233 3.69 22.43 -7.61
N ASN A 234 2.91 23.27 -6.93
CA ASN A 234 3.41 24.13 -5.83
C ASN A 234 3.81 23.35 -4.56
N LYS A 235 3.96 22.03 -4.65
CA LYS A 235 4.32 21.12 -3.55
C LYS A 235 5.71 20.52 -3.80
N PRO A 236 6.64 20.58 -2.83
CA PRO A 236 7.85 19.76 -2.86
C PRO A 236 7.53 18.30 -2.50
N LEU A 237 8.45 17.38 -2.83
CA LEU A 237 8.33 15.96 -2.49
C LEU A 237 8.05 15.71 -1.00
N LYS A 238 8.63 16.51 -0.10
CA LYS A 238 8.42 16.42 1.35
C LYS A 238 6.96 16.39 1.78
N ASN A 239 6.05 17.00 1.00
CA ASN A 239 4.62 17.02 1.32
C ASN A 239 3.91 15.67 1.07
N LEU A 240 4.60 14.67 0.52
CA LEU A 240 4.12 13.31 0.31
C LEU A 240 4.61 12.31 1.37
N LEU A 241 5.54 12.75 2.25
CA LEU A 241 6.14 11.94 3.30
C LEU A 241 5.37 12.07 4.62
#